data_AF-A0A922VKU5-F1
#
_entry.id   AF-A0A922VKU5-F1
#
_cell.length_a   1.000
_cell.length_b   1.000
_cell.length_c   1.000
_cell.angle_alpha   90.00
_cell.angle_beta   90.00
_cell.angle_gamma   90.00
#
_symmetry.space_group_name_H-M   'P 1'
#
loop_
_entity.id
_entity.type
_entity.pdbx_description
1 polymer ?
#
loop_
_entity_poly.entity_id
_entity_poly.type
_entity_poly.pdbx_seq_one_letter_code
_entity_poly.pdbx_strand_id
1 'polypeptide(L)' 'MRIAVATAHAGLPLKALVLESVRVLGHEAVDFGTSSDAPVDYPDVIAPAARAVAAR' A
#
# COMPACT_ATOMS: atom_id res chain seq x y z
N MET A 1 5.83 3.92 -13.67
CA MET A 1 4.43 4.32 -13.33
C MET A 1 4.35 4.59 -11.83
N ARG A 2 3.30 5.26 -11.33
CA ARG A 2 3.04 5.42 -9.89
C ARG A 2 2.07 4.33 -9.44
N ILE A 3 2.45 3.54 -8.45
CA ILE A 3 1.67 2.40 -7.95
C ILE A 3 1.31 2.65 -6.50
N ALA A 4 0.01 2.75 -6.20
CA ALA A 4 -0.50 2.85 -4.84
C ALA A 4 -0.51 1.47 -4.18
N VAL A 5 0.08 1.35 -2.99
CA VAL A 5 0.13 0.11 -2.22
C VAL A 5 -0.46 0.37 -0.84
N ALA A 6 -1.41 -0.46 -0.44
CA ALA A 6 -2.01 -0.41 0.89
C ALA A 6 -2.38 -1.82 1.37
N THR A 7 -2.37 -2.03 2.68
CA THR A 7 -2.80 -3.27 3.32
C THR A 7 -3.24 -3.03 4.78
N ALA A 8 -4.06 -3.90 5.33
CA ALA A 8 -4.28 -3.94 6.77
C ALA A 8 -3.16 -4.71 7.49
N HIS A 9 -3.17 -4.70 8.82
CA HIS A 9 -2.16 -5.32 9.68
C HIS A 9 -1.79 -6.76 9.28
N ALA A 10 -2.76 -7.59 8.92
CA ALA A 10 -2.52 -8.98 8.50
C ALA A 10 -1.65 -9.10 7.23
N GLY A 11 -1.65 -8.10 6.34
CA GLY A 11 -0.84 -8.11 5.13
C GLY A 11 0.48 -7.33 5.24
N LEU A 12 0.79 -6.76 6.41
CA LEU A 12 2.05 -6.06 6.65
C LEU A 12 3.29 -6.91 6.33
N PRO A 13 3.36 -8.22 6.67
CA PRO A 13 4.54 -9.04 6.36
C PRO A 13 4.88 -9.12 4.87
N LEU A 14 3.87 -9.03 3.99
CA LEU A 14 4.05 -9.09 2.55
C LEU A 14 4.29 -7.70 1.92
N LYS A 15 3.84 -6.61 2.56
CA LYS A 15 3.89 -5.27 1.98
C LYS A 15 5.31 -4.84 1.61
N ALA A 16 6.29 -5.14 2.45
CA ALA A 16 7.69 -4.78 2.19
C ALA A 16 8.21 -5.40 0.88
N LEU A 17 7.89 -6.68 0.64
CA LEU A 17 8.25 -7.37 -0.60
C LEU A 17 7.58 -6.75 -1.82
N VAL A 18 6.30 -6.37 -1.71
CA VAL A 18 5.56 -5.74 -2.80
C VAL A 18 6.14 -4.36 -3.13
N LEU A 19 6.40 -3.53 -2.12
CA LEU A 19 7.01 -2.21 -2.29
C LEU A 19 8.36 -2.31 -2.98
N GLU A 20 9.19 -3.26 -2.57
CA GLU A 20 10.50 -3.49 -3.18
C GLU A 20 10.38 -3.99 -4.62
N SER A 21 9.49 -4.95 -4.87
CA SER A 21 9.24 -5.46 -6.23
C SER A 21 8.83 -4.34 -7.19
N VAL A 22 7.95 -3.44 -6.74
CA VAL A 22 7.54 -2.26 -7.53
C VAL A 22 8.73 -1.37 -7.85
N ARG A 23 9.62 -1.11 -6.88
CA ARG A 23 10.82 -0.28 -7.09
C ARG A 23 11.82 -0.94 -8.04
N VAL A 24 12.10 -2.24 -7.89
CA VAL A 24 13.01 -3.01 -8.75
C VAL A 24 12.53 -3.02 -10.20
N LEU A 25 11.22 -3.01 -10.44
CA LEU A 25 10.62 -2.91 -11.77
C LEU A 25 10.65 -1.48 -12.36
N GLY A 26 11.30 -0.52 -11.69
CA GLY A 26 11.42 0.86 -12.17
C GLY A 26 10.14 1.69 -12.02
N HIS A 27 9.33 1.39 -11.01
CA HIS A 27 8.11 2.15 -10.70
C HIS A 27 8.22 2.88 -9.36
N GLU A 28 7.46 3.96 -9.21
CA GLU A 28 7.31 4.68 -7.94
C GLU A 28 6.27 3.94 -7.09
N ALA A 29 6.71 3.40 -5.95
CA ALA A 29 5.84 2.79 -4.95
C ALA A 29 5.36 3.86 -3.95
N VAL A 30 4.06 4.11 -3.91
CA VAL A 30 3.42 5.03 -2.94
C VAL A 30 2.72 4.20 -1.87
N ASP A 31 3.26 4.23 -0.65
CA ASP A 31 2.75 3.47 0.50
C ASP A 31 1.67 4.27 1.24
N PHE A 32 0.45 3.74 1.30
CA PHE A 32 -0.69 4.32 2.02
C PHE A 32 -0.93 3.66 3.39
N GLY A 33 -0.03 2.77 3.82
CA GLY A 33 -0.12 2.06 5.10
C GLY A 33 -0.71 0.65 4.95
N THR A 34 -0.89 -0.08 6.05
CA THR A 34 -0.52 0.27 7.44
C THR A 34 0.97 0.10 7.66
N SER A 35 1.56 0.81 8.64
CA SER A 35 2.97 0.72 9.01
C SER A 35 3.23 -0.08 10.29
N SER A 36 2.19 -0.66 10.89
CA SER A 36 2.28 -1.46 12.12
C SER A 36 1.40 -2.71 12.03
N ASP A 37 1.75 -3.70 12.86
CA ASP A 37 0.99 -4.94 13.06
C ASP A 37 -0.21 -4.76 14.01
N ALA A 38 -0.35 -3.58 14.64
CA ALA A 38 -1.52 -3.21 15.41
C ALA A 38 -2.81 -3.38 14.56
N PRO A 39 -3.87 -4.01 15.12
CA PRO A 39 -5.14 -4.13 14.43
C PRO A 39 -5.66 -2.78 13.94
N VAL A 40 -6.11 -2.76 12.70
CA VAL A 40 -6.68 -1.59 12.02
C VAL A 40 -7.85 -2.05 11.16
N ASP A 41 -8.80 -1.14 10.96
CA ASP A 41 -9.92 -1.36 10.04
C ASP A 41 -9.45 -1.24 8.60
N TYR A 42 -9.72 -2.29 7.82
CA TYR A 42 -9.28 -2.39 6.43
C TYR A 42 -9.71 -1.19 5.56
N PRO A 43 -10.96 -0.68 5.63
CA PRO A 43 -11.37 0.45 4.81
C PRO A 43 -10.56 1.73 5.03
N ASP A 44 -10.10 2.00 6.26
CA ASP A 44 -9.37 3.23 6.60
C ASP A 44 -8.02 3.31 5.89
N VAL A 45 -7.39 2.16 5.68
CA VAL A 45 -6.09 2.05 5.02
C VAL A 45 -6.21 1.94 3.50
N ILE A 46 -7.24 1.24 2.99
CA ILE A 46 -7.36 0.96 1.56
C ILE A 46 -8.08 2.06 0.79
N ALA A 47 -9.09 2.69 1.39
CA ALA A 47 -9.87 3.71 0.68
C ALA A 47 -9.03 4.92 0.23
N PRO A 48 -8.02 5.43 0.99
CA PRO A 48 -7.10 6.45 0.50
C PRO A 48 -6.34 6.04 -0.77
N ALA A 49 -5.83 4.80 -0.82
CA ALA A 49 -5.11 4.28 -1.98
C ALA A 49 -6.04 4.16 -3.21
N ALA A 50 -7.25 3.64 -3.03
CA ALA A 50 -8.23 3.54 -4.09
C ALA A 50 -8.64 4.91 -4.64
N ARG A 51 -8.89 5.89 -3.76
CA ARG A 51 -9.19 7.27 -4.15
C ARG A 51 -8.04 7.92 -4.92
N ALA A 52 -6.79 7.67 -4.51
CA ALA A 52 -5.62 8.19 -5.22
C ALA A 52 -5.51 7.67 -6.67
N VAL A 53 -5.98 6.45 -6.93
CA VAL A 53 -6.07 5.90 -8.29
C VAL A 53 -7.23 6.50 -9.06
N ALA A 54 -8.40 6.65 -8.43
CA ALA A 54 -9.61 7.15 -9.07
C ALA A 54 -9.57 8.66 -9.40
N ALA A 55 -8.81 9.45 -8.64
CA ALA A 55 -8.70 10.90 -8.82
C ALA A 55 -7.74 11.31 -9.96
N ARG A 56 -7.48 10.40 -10.90
CA ARG A 56 -6.46 10.53 -11.93
C ARG A 56 -7.04 10.66 -13.32
#